data_AF-A0A397AF36-F1
#
_entry.id   AF-A0A397AF36-F1
#
_cell.length_a   1.000
_cell.length_b   1.000
_cell.length_c   1.000
_cell.angle_alpha   90.00
_cell.angle_beta   90.00
_cell.angle_gamma   90.00
#
_symmetry.space_group_name_H-M   'P 1'
#
loop_
_entity.id
_entity.type
_entity.pdbx_description
1 polymer ?
#
loop_
_entity_poly.entity_id
_entity_poly.type
_entity_poly.pdbx_seq_one_letter_code
_entity_poly.pdbx_strand_id
1 'polypeptide(L)'
;MESFGHYFSQGAAAEQSMSSAEAFHQVVQLAKSIPTVESALGGNAAQMAQRAAYEGFEVLLGGAVGTDMRALFHPNVQVVGSVEDGGQEDVHLVLEYAKGDAVNNLVSPRANRYYLNHDVYNARLSVLEEFDQALTTFNPNMVLSVYTFIQM
;
A
#
# COMPACT_ATOMS: atom_id res chain seq x y z
N MET A 1 3.40 -5.01 20.00
CA MET A 1 2.89 -6.36 20.33
C MET A 1 1.55 -6.31 21.06
N GLU A 2 1.38 -5.45 22.06
CA GLU A 2 0.13 -5.36 22.84
C GLU A 2 -1.11 -5.06 21.98
N SER A 3 -1.03 -4.07 21.08
CA SER A 3 -2.13 -3.73 20.17
C SER A 3 -2.53 -4.90 19.28
N PHE A 4 -1.57 -5.54 18.58
CA PHE A 4 -1.83 -6.74 17.79
C PHE A 4 -2.50 -7.85 18.62
N GLY A 5 -1.97 -8.15 19.81
CA GLY A 5 -2.54 -9.18 20.69
C GLY A 5 -3.99 -8.90 21.10
N HIS A 6 -4.32 -7.64 21.38
CA HIS A 6 -5.68 -7.22 21.72
C HIS A 6 -6.68 -7.54 20.60
N TYR A 7 -6.40 -7.16 19.36
CA TYR A 7 -7.30 -7.44 18.22
C TYR A 7 -7.27 -8.91 17.79
N PHE A 8 -6.09 -9.54 17.82
CA PHE A 8 -5.91 -10.96 17.50
C PHE A 8 -6.77 -11.87 18.39
N SER A 9 -6.74 -11.66 19.71
CA SER A 9 -7.52 -12.44 20.69
C SER A 9 -9.04 -12.27 20.55
N GLN A 10 -9.49 -11.15 19.99
CA GLN A 10 -10.90 -10.91 19.66
C GLN A 10 -11.26 -11.37 18.24
N GLY A 11 -10.23 -11.63 17.42
CA GLY A 11 -10.36 -11.86 15.99
C GLY A 11 -10.98 -10.66 15.25
N ALA A 12 -10.69 -9.45 15.72
CA ALA A 12 -11.21 -8.20 15.19
C ALA A 12 -10.24 -7.59 14.16
N ALA A 13 -10.77 -6.85 13.18
CA ALA A 13 -9.95 -6.12 12.23
C ALA A 13 -9.42 -4.84 12.90
N ALA A 14 -8.21 -4.43 12.56
CA ALA A 14 -7.66 -3.17 13.01
C ALA A 14 -6.66 -2.61 12.02
N GLU A 15 -6.54 -1.30 12.04
CA GLU A 15 -5.47 -0.56 11.38
C GLU A 15 -4.86 0.38 12.39
N GLN A 16 -3.53 0.39 12.46
CA GLN A 16 -2.77 1.21 13.39
C GLN A 16 -1.61 1.86 12.67
N SER A 17 -1.31 3.10 13.04
CA SER A 17 -0.14 3.83 12.58
C SER A 17 0.93 3.79 13.67
N MET A 18 2.17 3.47 13.30
CA MET A 18 3.29 3.50 14.23
C MET A 18 3.92 4.88 14.26
N SER A 19 4.28 5.39 15.44
CA SER A 19 4.78 6.76 15.56
C SER A 19 6.25 6.94 15.15
N SER A 20 7.10 5.93 15.32
CA SER A 20 8.51 5.98 14.91
C SER A 20 8.69 5.41 13.51
N ALA A 21 9.18 6.26 12.60
CA ALA A 21 9.57 5.89 11.24
C ALA A 21 10.66 4.81 11.25
N GLU A 22 11.67 5.00 12.10
CA GLU A 22 12.85 4.14 12.18
C GLU A 22 12.47 2.72 12.62
N ALA A 23 11.66 2.62 13.67
CA ALA A 23 11.13 1.34 14.12
C ALA A 23 10.25 0.70 13.04
N PHE A 24 9.48 1.49 12.29
CA PHE A 24 8.61 0.94 11.25
C PHE A 24 9.42 0.34 10.12
N HIS A 25 10.45 1.05 9.67
CA HIS A 25 11.36 0.55 8.65
C HIS A 25 12.07 -0.73 9.10
N GLN A 26 12.49 -0.83 10.36
CA GLN A 26 13.07 -2.08 10.86
C GLN A 26 12.09 -3.25 10.78
N VAL A 27 10.82 -3.04 11.11
CA VAL A 27 9.77 -4.07 10.99
C VAL A 27 9.52 -4.43 9.53
N VAL A 28 9.47 -3.44 8.62
CA VAL A 28 9.31 -3.68 7.17
C VAL A 28 10.48 -4.49 6.61
N GLN A 29 11.72 -4.14 6.95
CA GLN A 29 12.91 -4.89 6.52
C GLN A 29 12.91 -6.33 7.05
N LEU A 30 12.50 -6.51 8.32
CA LEU A 30 12.35 -7.84 8.88
C LEU A 30 11.28 -8.64 8.12
N ALA A 31 10.13 -8.03 7.81
CA ALA A 31 9.07 -8.68 7.04
C ALA A 31 9.56 -9.09 5.63
N LYS A 32 10.24 -8.18 4.91
CA LYS A 32 10.82 -8.47 3.59
C LYS A 32 11.87 -9.61 3.62
N SER A 33 12.49 -9.87 4.77
CA SER A 33 13.45 -10.97 4.92
C SER A 33 12.80 -12.35 5.07
N ILE A 34 11.48 -12.43 5.31
CA ILE A 34 10.74 -13.67 5.47
C ILE A 34 10.39 -14.25 4.09
N PRO A 35 10.83 -15.47 3.74
CA PRO A 35 10.65 -16.03 2.39
C PRO A 35 9.18 -16.20 1.94
N THR A 36 8.25 -16.28 2.88
CA THR A 36 6.82 -16.47 2.62
C THR A 36 6.04 -15.16 2.57
N VAL A 37 6.68 -14.01 2.78
CA VAL A 37 6.01 -12.72 2.68
C VAL A 37 5.82 -12.36 1.22
N GLU A 38 4.56 -12.08 0.88
CA GLU A 38 4.18 -11.61 -0.45
C GLU A 38 4.09 -10.08 -0.46
N SER A 39 4.48 -9.48 -1.58
CA SER A 39 4.29 -8.05 -1.84
C SER A 39 3.19 -7.88 -2.89
N ALA A 40 2.26 -6.97 -2.65
CA ALA A 40 1.15 -6.71 -3.56
C ALA A 40 0.94 -5.19 -3.74
N LEU A 41 0.41 -4.82 -4.90
CA LEU A 41 0.05 -3.44 -5.19
C LEU A 41 -1.12 -2.97 -4.29
N GLY A 42 -0.83 -1.96 -3.46
CA GLY A 42 -1.82 -1.25 -2.65
C GLY A 42 -2.32 0.03 -3.31
N GLY A 43 -3.45 0.55 -2.83
CA GLY A 43 -4.02 1.83 -3.26
C GLY A 43 -5.02 1.72 -4.41
N ASN A 44 -6.12 2.47 -4.30
CA ASN A 44 -7.23 2.40 -5.26
C ASN A 44 -6.81 2.75 -6.68
N ALA A 45 -6.02 3.82 -6.85
CA ALA A 45 -5.55 4.27 -8.16
C ALA A 45 -4.66 3.22 -8.83
N ALA A 46 -3.70 2.67 -8.07
CA ALA A 46 -2.80 1.64 -8.55
C ALA A 46 -3.54 0.35 -8.93
N GLN A 47 -4.51 -0.09 -8.12
CA GLN A 47 -5.29 -1.29 -8.44
C GLN A 47 -6.20 -1.10 -9.65
N MET A 48 -6.83 0.07 -9.80
CA MET A 48 -7.61 0.38 -11.01
C MET A 48 -6.73 0.42 -12.25
N ALA A 49 -5.55 1.04 -12.16
CA ALA A 49 -4.58 1.08 -13.26
C ALA A 49 -4.13 -0.33 -13.67
N GLN A 50 -3.76 -1.15 -12.67
CA GLN A 50 -3.38 -2.54 -12.90
C GLN A 50 -4.50 -3.34 -13.57
N ARG A 51 -5.75 -3.18 -13.11
CA ARG A 51 -6.90 -3.88 -13.70
C ARG A 51 -7.16 -3.43 -15.13
N ALA A 52 -7.17 -2.12 -15.40
CA ALA A 52 -7.37 -1.60 -16.75
C ALA A 52 -6.28 -2.10 -17.71
N ALA A 53 -5.02 -2.17 -17.26
CA ALA A 53 -3.93 -2.72 -18.06
C ALA A 53 -4.15 -4.21 -18.42
N TYR A 54 -4.67 -5.03 -17.48
CA TYR A 54 -5.04 -6.41 -17.77
C TYR A 54 -6.20 -6.57 -18.77
N GLU A 55 -7.07 -5.56 -18.90
CA GLU A 55 -8.12 -5.52 -19.92
C GLU A 55 -7.61 -5.02 -21.28
N GLY A 56 -6.30 -4.74 -21.41
CA GLY A 56 -5.65 -4.34 -22.65
C GLY A 56 -5.56 -2.83 -22.89
N PHE A 57 -5.81 -2.01 -21.86
CA PHE A 57 -5.66 -0.55 -21.98
C PHE A 57 -4.23 -0.10 -21.69
N GLU A 58 -3.79 0.94 -22.39
CA GLU A 58 -2.65 1.75 -21.97
C GLU A 58 -3.10 2.67 -20.84
N VAL A 59 -2.30 2.77 -19.77
CA VAL A 59 -2.69 3.50 -18.56
C VAL A 59 -1.58 4.42 -18.11
N LEU A 60 -1.90 5.70 -17.91
CA LEU A 60 -1.06 6.65 -17.21
C LEU A 60 -1.50 6.76 -15.75
N LEU A 61 -0.62 6.44 -14.81
CA LEU A 61 -0.87 6.53 -13.37
C LEU A 61 0.01 7.63 -12.75
N GLY A 62 -0.62 8.67 -12.20
CA GLY A 62 0.06 9.62 -11.33
C GLY A 62 0.10 9.12 -9.88
N GLY A 63 1.30 8.86 -9.34
CA GLY A 63 1.47 8.51 -7.93
C GLY A 63 2.94 8.53 -7.50
N ALA A 64 3.17 8.77 -6.20
CA ALA A 64 4.51 8.70 -5.61
C ALA A 64 4.83 7.21 -5.35
N VAL A 65 5.30 6.54 -6.38
CA VAL A 65 5.57 5.10 -6.37
C VAL A 65 7.09 4.89 -6.34
N GLY A 66 7.58 4.12 -5.36
CA GLY A 66 8.99 3.76 -5.31
C GLY A 66 9.34 2.57 -6.20
N THR A 67 10.61 2.18 -6.19
CA THR A 67 11.18 1.19 -7.12
C THR A 67 10.57 -0.21 -6.97
N ASP A 68 10.33 -0.69 -5.75
CA ASP A 68 9.83 -2.05 -5.50
C ASP A 68 8.39 -2.17 -6.01
N MET A 69 7.53 -1.21 -5.67
CA MET A 69 6.15 -1.16 -6.15
C MET A 69 6.07 -0.97 -7.67
N ARG A 70 6.98 -0.18 -8.26
CA ARG A 70 7.01 0.06 -9.72
C ARG A 70 7.25 -1.23 -10.52
N ALA A 71 8.02 -2.17 -9.97
CA ALA A 71 8.31 -3.46 -10.60
C ALA A 71 7.10 -4.41 -10.63
N LEU A 72 6.06 -4.16 -9.82
CA LEU A 72 4.86 -4.99 -9.75
C LEU A 72 3.80 -4.62 -10.81
N PHE A 73 3.94 -3.47 -11.46
CA PHE A 73 2.96 -3.00 -12.43
C PHE A 73 3.01 -3.75 -13.76
N HIS A 74 1.86 -3.88 -14.40
CA HIS A 74 1.77 -4.37 -15.79
C HIS A 74 2.57 -3.44 -16.74
N PRO A 75 3.22 -3.95 -17.80
CA PRO A 75 3.99 -3.13 -18.74
C PRO A 75 3.23 -1.96 -19.38
N ASN A 76 1.91 -2.11 -19.55
CA ASN A 76 1.03 -1.06 -20.08
C ASN A 76 0.67 0.04 -19.05
N VAL A 77 1.17 -0.04 -17.82
CA VAL A 77 1.00 1.02 -16.82
C VAL A 77 2.25 1.89 -16.81
N GLN A 78 2.12 3.07 -17.38
CA GLN A 78 3.11 4.13 -17.27
C GLN A 78 2.87 4.91 -15.97
N VAL A 79 3.78 4.75 -15.01
CA VAL A 79 3.74 5.53 -13.76
C VAL A 79 4.52 6.84 -13.94
N VAL A 80 3.91 7.95 -13.55
CA VAL A 80 4.54 9.28 -13.40
C VAL A 80 4.47 9.72 -11.95
N GLY A 81 5.45 10.51 -11.49
CA GLY A 81 5.78 10.62 -10.08
C GLY A 81 6.92 9.71 -9.68
N SER A 82 7.68 10.16 -8.69
CA SER A 82 8.66 9.36 -7.98
C SER A 82 8.63 9.73 -6.51
N VAL A 83 9.07 8.81 -5.66
CA VAL A 83 9.42 9.13 -4.29
C VAL A 83 10.70 9.98 -4.32
N GLU A 84 10.75 11.09 -3.59
CA GLU A 84 11.92 11.98 -3.53
C GLU A 84 13.21 11.20 -3.16
N ASP A 85 14.38 11.68 -3.58
CA ASP A 85 15.66 11.05 -3.25
C ASP A 85 15.85 10.91 -1.73
N GLY A 86 15.90 9.66 -1.24
CA GLY A 86 15.97 9.33 0.19
C GLY A 86 14.61 9.19 0.88
N GLY A 87 13.50 9.46 0.18
CA GLY A 87 12.15 9.14 0.61
C GLY A 87 11.90 7.63 0.62
N GLN A 88 10.95 7.21 1.45
CA GLN A 88 10.59 5.81 1.65
C GLN A 88 9.25 5.52 1.00
N GLU A 89 9.10 4.31 0.45
CA GLU A 89 7.81 3.86 -0.06
C GLU A 89 6.77 3.76 1.06
N ASP A 90 5.53 4.15 0.74
CA ASP A 90 4.39 3.93 1.62
C ASP A 90 4.05 2.44 1.67
N VAL A 91 4.61 1.77 2.67
CA VAL A 91 4.37 0.35 2.94
C VAL A 91 3.25 0.20 3.97
N HIS A 92 2.27 -0.65 3.64
CA HIS A 92 1.24 -1.10 4.58
C HIS A 92 1.48 -2.59 4.86
N LEU A 93 1.91 -2.92 6.07
CA LEU A 93 2.06 -4.31 6.49
C LEU A 93 0.69 -4.89 6.82
N VAL A 94 0.37 -6.04 6.23
CA VAL A 94 -0.85 -6.80 6.51
C VAL A 94 -0.47 -8.07 7.25
N LEU A 95 -0.88 -8.16 8.51
CA LEU A 95 -0.68 -9.34 9.34
C LEU A 95 -1.97 -10.15 9.33
N GLU A 96 -2.04 -11.14 8.44
CA GLU A 96 -3.16 -12.06 8.34
C GLU A 96 -3.03 -13.20 9.36
N TYR A 97 -4.17 -13.63 9.90
CA TYR A 97 -4.26 -14.77 10.80
C TYR A 97 -5.56 -15.53 10.57
N ALA A 98 -5.49 -16.85 10.75
CA ALA A 98 -6.61 -17.76 10.62
C ALA A 98 -7.32 -18.00 11.96
N LYS A 99 -8.50 -18.60 11.88
CA LYS A 99 -9.20 -19.12 13.06
C LYS A 99 -8.36 -20.23 13.70
N GLY A 100 -8.10 -20.11 14.99
CA GLY A 100 -7.35 -21.10 15.75
C GLY A 100 -5.84 -20.89 15.75
N ASP A 101 -5.32 -19.89 15.02
CA ASP A 101 -3.92 -19.51 15.14
C ASP A 101 -3.60 -19.12 16.58
N ALA A 102 -2.40 -19.45 17.03
CA ALA A 102 -1.93 -19.21 18.38
C ALA A 102 -0.64 -18.36 18.38
N VAL A 103 -0.65 -17.30 19.19
CA VAL A 103 0.52 -16.44 19.43
C VAL A 103 0.65 -16.26 20.94
N ASN A 104 1.76 -16.74 21.51
CA ASN A 104 1.95 -16.85 22.96
C ASN A 104 0.77 -17.60 23.62
N ASN A 105 0.06 -16.96 24.54
CA ASN A 105 -1.09 -17.52 25.25
C ASN A 105 -2.44 -17.10 24.63
N LEU A 106 -2.43 -16.50 23.44
CA LEU A 106 -3.63 -16.02 22.76
C LEU A 106 -3.98 -16.95 21.60
N VAL A 107 -5.28 -17.13 21.36
CA VAL A 107 -5.81 -17.89 20.23
C VAL A 107 -6.86 -17.04 19.54
N SER A 108 -6.81 -16.95 18.21
CA SER A 108 -7.79 -16.16 17.47
C SER A 108 -9.10 -16.93 17.26
N PRO A 109 -10.27 -16.35 17.61
CA PRO A 109 -11.56 -17.03 17.45
C PRO A 109 -12.07 -17.08 15.99
N ARG A 110 -11.49 -16.28 15.09
CA ARG A 110 -11.86 -16.20 13.66
C ARG A 110 -10.69 -15.70 12.82
N ALA A 111 -10.72 -15.97 11.51
CA ALA A 111 -9.74 -15.41 10.59
C ALA A 111 -9.95 -13.89 10.44
N ASN A 112 -8.87 -13.12 10.47
CA ASN A 112 -8.88 -11.68 10.25
C ASN A 112 -7.48 -11.16 9.91
N ARG A 113 -7.33 -9.84 9.80
CA ARG A 113 -6.07 -9.16 9.49
C ARG A 113 -5.89 -7.88 10.29
N TYR A 114 -4.64 -7.57 10.58
CA TYR A 114 -4.20 -6.35 11.24
C TYR A 114 -3.30 -5.55 10.31
N TYR A 115 -3.62 -4.29 10.08
CA TYR A 115 -2.83 -3.37 9.27
C TYR A 115 -1.90 -2.53 10.14
N LEU A 116 -0.64 -2.42 9.73
CA LEU A 116 0.35 -1.55 10.34
C LEU A 116 1.00 -0.67 9.26
N ASN A 117 0.98 0.64 9.45
CA ASN A 117 1.62 1.59 8.56
C ASN A 117 2.44 2.63 9.33
N HIS A 118 3.22 3.42 8.61
CA HIS A 118 3.78 4.69 9.08
C HIS A 118 3.55 5.74 7.98
N ASP A 119 2.30 6.13 7.84
CA ASP A 119 1.92 7.13 6.85
C ASP A 119 2.00 8.53 7.47
N VAL A 120 3.11 9.23 7.19
CA VAL A 120 3.30 10.63 7.60
C VAL A 120 2.96 11.59 6.47
N TYR A 121 2.74 11.09 5.23
CA TYR A 121 2.75 11.93 4.03
C TYR A 121 1.78 11.53 2.90
N ASN A 122 0.60 10.97 3.17
CA ASN A 122 -0.44 10.84 2.12
C ASN A 122 -1.14 12.15 1.68
N ALA A 123 -0.47 13.30 1.74
CA ALA A 123 -1.10 14.60 1.44
C ALA A 123 -0.21 15.60 0.69
N ARG A 124 0.78 15.14 -0.09
CA ARG A 124 1.43 16.03 -1.05
C ARG A 124 1.00 15.66 -2.45
N LEU A 125 0.26 16.59 -3.05
CA LEU A 125 -0.05 16.65 -4.48
C LEU A 125 1.22 16.87 -5.35
N SER A 126 2.40 16.50 -4.86
CA SER A 126 3.69 16.69 -5.54
C SER A 126 3.70 16.06 -6.93
N VAL A 127 2.88 15.02 -7.14
CA VAL A 127 2.77 14.31 -8.42
C VAL A 127 1.79 14.96 -9.39
N LEU A 128 0.96 15.93 -8.96
CA LEU A 128 -0.04 16.55 -9.85
C LEU A 128 0.61 17.30 -11.02
N GLU A 129 1.72 18.02 -10.78
CA GLU A 129 2.38 18.79 -11.83
C GLU A 129 2.98 17.88 -12.91
N GLU A 130 3.67 16.81 -12.48
CA GLU A 130 4.21 15.80 -13.40
C GLU A 130 3.10 15.07 -14.15
N PHE A 131 2.00 14.74 -13.46
CA PHE A 131 0.84 14.11 -14.07
C PHE A 131 0.19 15.01 -15.11
N ASP A 132 -0.03 16.30 -14.81
CA ASP A 132 -0.63 17.28 -15.73
C ASP A 132 0.20 17.44 -17.01
N GLN A 133 1.53 17.52 -16.87
CA GLN A 133 2.44 17.57 -18.02
C GLN A 133 2.35 16.30 -18.87
N ALA A 134 2.25 15.13 -18.24
CA ALA A 134 2.16 13.85 -18.93
C ALA A 134 0.80 13.66 -19.64
N LEU A 135 -0.29 14.21 -19.10
CA LEU A 135 -1.64 14.10 -19.69
C LEU A 135 -1.70 14.62 -21.13
N THR A 136 -0.99 15.71 -21.43
CA THR A 136 -0.99 16.31 -22.78
C THR A 136 -0.41 15.34 -23.82
N THR A 137 0.68 14.65 -23.47
CA THR A 137 1.33 13.69 -24.38
C THR A 137 0.56 12.38 -24.45
N PHE A 138 0.05 11.91 -23.31
CA PHE A 138 -0.73 10.68 -23.23
C PHE A 138 -2.09 10.79 -23.94
N ASN A 139 -2.68 11.99 -23.99
CA ASN A 139 -3.95 12.30 -24.64
C ASN A 139 -5.08 11.29 -24.28
N PRO A 140 -5.43 11.18 -22.99
CA PRO A 140 -6.34 10.14 -22.51
C PRO A 140 -7.76 10.31 -23.05
N ASN A 141 -8.43 9.19 -23.32
CA ASN A 141 -9.87 9.19 -23.60
C ASN A 141 -10.73 9.31 -22.33
N MET A 142 -10.16 9.01 -21.16
CA MET A 142 -10.81 9.07 -19.86
C MET A 142 -9.79 9.35 -18.76
N VAL A 143 -10.17 10.20 -17.81
CA VAL A 143 -9.37 10.48 -16.59
C VAL A 143 -10.18 10.07 -15.37
N LEU A 144 -9.55 9.31 -14.48
CA LEU A 144 -10.12 8.92 -13.19
C LEU A 144 -9.30 9.55 -12.08
N SER A 145 -9.99 10.15 -11.10
CA SER A 145 -9.36 10.65 -9.88
C SER A 145 -10.02 9.97 -8.69
N VAL A 146 -9.20 9.48 -7.76
CA VAL A 146 -9.65 8.76 -6.57
C VAL A 146 -9.17 9.51 -5.35
N TYR A 147 -10.12 9.88 -4.50
CA TYR A 147 -9.88 10.39 -3.16
C TYR A 147 -10.45 9.39 -2.17
N THR A 148 -9.65 8.98 -1.18
CA THR A 148 -10.13 8.12 -0.09
C THR A 148 -10.75 9.00 0.98
N PHE A 149 -12.08 8.97 1.13
CA PHE A 149 -12.74 9.42 2.36
C PHE A 149 -12.69 8.27 3.37
N ILE A 150 -11.92 8.44 4.45
CA ILE A 150 -12.13 7.61 5.65
C ILE A 150 -13.37 8.19 6.34
N GLN A 151 -14.53 7.53 6.21
CA GLN A 151 -15.60 7.73 7.20
C GLN A 151 -15.14 7.06 8.49
N MET A 152 -14.88 7.88 9.52
CA MET A 152 -14.74 7.43 10.91
C MET A 152 -16.09 7.02 11.48
#